data_AF-A0AAD9KJ77-F1
#
_entry.id   AF-A0AAD9KJ77-F1
#
_cell.length_a   1.000
_cell.length_b   1.000
_cell.length_c   1.000
_cell.angle_alpha   90.00
_cell.angle_beta   90.00
_cell.angle_gamma   90.00
#
_symmetry.space_group_name_H-M   'P 1'
#
loop_
_entity.id
_entity.type
_entity.pdbx_description
1 polymer ?
#
loop_
_entity_poly.entity_id
_entity_poly.type
_entity_poly.pdbx_seq_one_letter_code
_entity_poly.pdbx_strand_id
1 'polypeptide(L)'
;MGKTRLMSSGYPSDVLISTVFQVAKVNVRNDDDLADRLHHRYTVIFMIIFTVVVSTTQYVGNPIHCWCPAYFTGNHEAFANKICWVTNTYYLPETGLPGMPGALKRHIGYYQWVPVMLLIQAFLFYIPCLLWRIFGDRSGINVNNLVEAAETIQNALYPERRDKTIKYMIRHMDHYLDYQREYRGGCCVFIKNLLTKYLCMLCGNRRGNYLVMLYLATKVLYFANVLAQLFLLNGFLGTEYHVYGIGVIVDLVTGNDWSAARCFPRITLCDFQIRQMGTIHPHTVQCVLPINLFNEKIYIFLWFWMVFVATTTCLSLLRWIWVLCFRSIRVRYIRKHLLIMNKLNRDDDRDAKLSKKFTELYLRQDGIFVLKLVAKNSTELVVADIVSALWDNYVNKPMNIRTDLDMDDSASIA
;
A
#
# COMPACT_ATOMS: atom_id res chain seq x y z
N MET A 1 26.94 50.43 -7.97
CA MET A 1 26.44 49.60 -6.85
C MET A 1 26.05 48.23 -7.40
N GLY A 2 27.00 47.28 -7.40
CA GLY A 2 26.75 45.91 -7.83
C GLY A 2 26.01 45.13 -6.75
N LYS A 3 24.88 44.50 -7.10
CA LYS A 3 24.20 43.53 -6.24
C LYS A 3 24.96 42.21 -6.32
N THR A 4 25.71 41.90 -5.27
CA THR A 4 26.30 40.60 -5.02
C THR A 4 25.19 39.57 -4.89
N ARG A 5 25.09 38.65 -5.86
CA ARG A 5 24.16 37.53 -5.84
C ARG A 5 24.79 36.45 -4.95
N LEU A 6 24.41 36.41 -3.68
CA LEU A 6 24.75 35.31 -2.77
C LEU A 6 24.12 34.02 -3.31
N MET A 7 24.94 33.15 -3.91
CA MET A 7 24.62 31.75 -4.09
C MET A 7 24.58 31.11 -2.70
N SER A 8 23.39 30.77 -2.20
CA SER A 8 23.26 29.92 -1.03
C SER A 8 23.75 28.52 -1.42
N SER A 9 24.90 28.13 -0.87
CA SER A 9 25.34 26.75 -0.84
C SER A 9 24.33 25.96 0.00
N GLY A 10 23.39 25.27 -0.66
CA GLY A 10 22.43 24.39 0.01
C GLY A 10 23.16 23.14 0.49
N TYR A 11 23.12 22.88 1.79
CA TYR A 11 23.64 21.63 2.34
C TYR A 11 22.82 20.45 1.78
N PRO A 12 23.43 19.28 1.53
CA PRO A 12 22.72 18.12 0.99
C PRO A 12 21.56 17.63 1.88
N SER A 13 21.57 18.00 3.18
CA SER A 13 20.46 17.76 4.12
C SER A 13 19.18 18.51 3.74
N ASP A 14 19.27 19.73 3.22
CA ASP A 14 18.09 20.57 2.93
C ASP A 14 17.36 20.10 1.67
N VAL A 15 18.11 19.54 0.72
CA VAL A 15 17.58 18.91 -0.50
C VAL A 15 16.86 17.59 -0.17
N LEU A 16 17.40 16.80 0.76
CA LEU A 16 16.78 15.56 1.25
C LEU A 16 15.50 15.84 2.04
N ILE A 17 15.53 16.83 2.93
CA ILE A 17 14.37 17.23 3.72
C ILE A 17 13.26 17.74 2.78
N SER A 18 13.59 18.62 1.83
CA SER A 18 12.60 19.14 0.87
C SER A 18 12.04 18.05 -0.05
N THR A 19 12.83 17.07 -0.49
CA THR A 19 12.32 15.93 -1.28
C THR A 19 11.44 15.00 -0.45
N VAL A 20 11.78 14.70 0.81
CA VAL A 20 10.92 13.92 1.72
C VAL A 20 9.59 14.66 1.97
N PHE A 21 9.64 15.97 2.21
CA PHE A 21 8.44 16.78 2.35
C PHE A 21 7.63 16.85 1.05
N GLN A 22 8.26 16.89 -0.12
CA GLN A 22 7.59 16.89 -1.41
C GLN A 22 6.95 15.55 -1.75
N VAL A 23 7.55 14.42 -1.34
CA VAL A 23 6.94 13.08 -1.38
C VAL A 23 5.77 12.99 -0.38
N ALA A 24 5.90 13.58 0.81
CA ALA A 24 4.78 13.68 1.77
C ALA A 24 3.63 14.59 1.27
N LYS A 25 3.96 15.54 0.37
CA LYS A 25 3.05 16.49 -0.29
C LYS A 25 2.47 15.96 -1.62
N VAL A 26 2.70 14.70 -1.98
CA VAL A 26 1.90 14.03 -3.03
C VAL A 26 0.44 14.25 -2.68
N ASN A 27 -0.31 14.89 -3.60
CA ASN A 27 -1.71 15.27 -3.39
C ASN A 27 -2.46 14.16 -2.65
N VAL A 28 -2.99 14.51 -1.48
CA VAL A 28 -3.72 13.58 -0.63
C VAL A 28 -5.02 13.26 -1.34
N ARG A 29 -5.01 12.22 -2.16
CA ARG A 29 -6.22 11.64 -2.71
C ARG A 29 -6.90 10.87 -1.58
N ASN A 30 -8.19 11.14 -1.41
CA ASN A 30 -9.02 10.55 -0.36
C ASN A 30 -9.88 9.39 -0.90
N ASP A 31 -9.52 8.81 -2.06
CA ASP A 31 -10.31 7.81 -2.78
C ASP A 31 -10.19 6.37 -2.23
N ASP A 32 -9.55 6.20 -1.08
CA ASP A 32 -9.20 4.92 -0.48
C ASP A 32 -9.29 4.92 1.07
N ASP A 33 -9.22 3.72 1.66
CA ASP A 33 -9.45 3.51 3.10
C ASP A 33 -8.23 3.86 3.95
N LEU A 34 -8.44 4.11 5.25
CA LEU A 34 -7.36 4.27 6.23
C LEU A 34 -6.36 3.10 6.21
N ALA A 35 -6.83 1.87 6.07
CA ALA A 35 -5.94 0.70 5.96
C ALA A 35 -5.06 0.74 4.69
N ASP A 36 -5.60 1.25 3.58
CA ASP A 36 -4.83 1.40 2.33
C ASP A 36 -3.77 2.49 2.50
N ARG A 37 -4.13 3.61 3.15
CA ARG A 37 -3.21 4.71 3.45
C ARG A 37 -2.09 4.27 4.40
N LEU A 38 -2.40 3.44 5.40
CA LEU A 38 -1.39 2.78 6.26
C LEU A 38 -0.39 1.98 5.42
N HIS A 39 -0.88 1.20 4.46
CA HIS A 39 -0.03 0.37 3.61
C HIS A 39 0.82 1.20 2.63
N HIS A 40 0.25 2.04 1.76
CA HIS A 40 1.01 2.65 0.66
C HIS A 40 1.61 4.02 1.00
N ARG A 41 1.10 4.73 2.00
CA ARG A 41 1.56 6.08 2.35
C ARG A 41 2.45 6.05 3.58
N TYR A 42 1.91 5.63 4.72
CA TYR A 42 2.66 5.67 5.98
C TYR A 42 3.84 4.69 5.99
N THR A 43 3.65 3.46 5.49
CA THR A 43 4.74 2.49 5.39
C THR A 43 5.84 2.97 4.44
N VAL A 44 5.50 3.58 3.30
CA VAL A 44 6.49 4.15 2.36
C VAL A 44 7.24 5.31 3.00
N ILE A 45 6.57 6.20 3.73
CA ILE A 45 7.21 7.28 4.48
C ILE A 45 8.19 6.71 5.52
N PHE A 46 7.80 5.71 6.31
CA PHE A 46 8.70 5.07 7.27
C PHE A 46 9.91 4.44 6.59
N MET A 47 9.71 3.72 5.48
CA MET A 47 10.81 3.13 4.71
C MET A 47 11.78 4.20 4.20
N ILE A 48 11.28 5.30 3.62
CA ILE A 48 12.13 6.40 3.14
C ILE A 48 12.92 7.03 4.29
N ILE A 49 12.28 7.28 5.44
CA ILE A 49 12.96 7.82 6.62
C ILE A 49 14.08 6.89 7.08
N PHE A 50 13.81 5.58 7.19
CA PHE A 50 14.84 4.62 7.59
C PHE A 50 15.96 4.49 6.55
N THR A 51 15.64 4.53 5.26
CA THR A 51 16.66 4.58 4.21
C THR A 51 17.58 5.77 4.40
N VAL A 52 17.04 6.97 4.66
CA VAL A 52 17.85 8.17 4.89
C VAL A 52 18.73 7.99 6.12
N VAL A 53 18.16 7.56 7.25
CA VAL A 53 18.91 7.32 8.50
C VAL A 53 20.07 6.35 8.28
N VAL A 54 19.82 5.18 7.68
CA VAL A 54 20.87 4.18 7.43
C VAL A 54 21.91 4.72 6.45
N SER A 55 21.48 5.38 5.36
CA SER A 55 22.40 5.95 4.36
C SER A 55 23.32 7.01 4.97
N THR A 56 22.81 7.87 5.85
CA THR A 56 23.65 8.87 6.55
C THR A 56 24.71 8.18 7.40
N THR A 57 24.37 7.12 8.14
CA THR A 57 25.36 6.37 8.92
C THR A 57 26.39 5.63 8.06
N GLN A 58 26.03 5.23 6.84
CA GLN A 58 26.89 4.48 5.92
C GLN A 58 27.87 5.34 5.13
N TYR A 59 27.41 6.47 4.60
CA TYR A 59 28.18 7.28 3.65
C TYR A 59 28.82 8.50 4.29
N VAL A 60 28.20 9.06 5.33
CA VAL A 60 28.70 10.26 6.03
C VAL A 60 29.43 9.87 7.31
N GLY A 61 28.93 8.86 8.01
CA GLY A 61 29.54 8.31 9.22
C GLY A 61 30.68 7.32 8.95
N ASN A 62 31.26 6.81 10.04
CA ASN A 62 32.19 5.68 10.00
C ASN A 62 31.40 4.39 10.28
N PRO A 63 31.13 3.55 9.27
CA PRO A 63 30.26 2.38 9.45
C PRO A 63 30.95 1.21 10.18
N ILE A 64 32.29 1.22 10.21
CA ILE A 64 33.13 0.17 10.80
C ILE A 64 34.38 0.79 11.44
N HIS A 65 34.77 0.26 12.60
CA HIS A 65 36.01 0.60 13.30
C HIS A 65 36.78 -0.67 13.63
N CYS A 66 37.99 -0.81 13.11
CA CYS A 66 38.82 -1.99 13.30
C CYS A 66 39.96 -1.76 14.29
N TRP A 67 40.17 -2.75 15.17
CA TRP A 67 41.27 -2.82 16.10
C TRP A 67 42.56 -3.17 15.35
N CYS A 68 43.29 -2.13 14.95
CA CYS A 68 44.55 -2.25 14.22
C CYS A 68 45.75 -2.41 15.18
N PRO A 69 46.81 -3.12 14.78
CA PRO A 69 48.04 -3.23 15.58
C PRO A 69 48.70 -1.87 15.82
N ALA A 70 49.44 -1.73 16.94
CA ALA A 70 50.05 -0.47 17.35
C ALA A 70 51.08 0.14 16.35
N TYR A 71 51.63 -0.67 15.44
CA TYR A 71 52.57 -0.19 14.42
C TYR A 71 51.88 0.39 13.18
N PHE A 72 50.55 0.32 13.08
CA PHE A 72 49.80 0.98 12.01
C PHE A 72 49.77 2.49 12.23
N THR A 73 50.10 3.25 11.19
CA THR A 73 49.89 4.71 11.18
C THR A 73 48.40 5.01 10.99
N GLY A 74 47.96 6.25 11.28
CA GLY A 74 46.57 6.64 11.06
C GLY A 74 46.06 6.42 9.63
N ASN A 75 46.95 6.54 8.62
CA ASN A 75 46.61 6.23 7.23
C ASN A 75 46.40 4.72 7.00
N HIS A 76 47.18 3.87 7.69
CA HIS A 76 47.01 2.42 7.62
C HIS A 76 45.71 1.97 8.29
N GLU A 77 45.34 2.58 9.42
CA GLU A 77 44.06 2.35 10.08
C GLU A 77 42.88 2.75 9.17
N ALA A 78 42.95 3.94 8.55
CA ALA A 78 41.92 4.39 7.62
C ALA A 78 41.80 3.48 6.39
N PHE A 79 42.92 2.93 5.89
CA PHE A 79 42.91 1.92 4.84
C PHE A 79 42.27 0.61 5.32
N ALA A 80 42.65 0.11 6.50
CA ALA A 80 42.09 -1.11 7.10
C ALA A 80 40.57 -1.00 7.29
N ASN A 81 40.08 0.11 7.83
CA ASN A 81 38.64 0.35 7.99
C ASN A 81 37.90 0.32 6.64
N LYS A 82 38.47 0.93 5.59
CA LYS A 82 37.85 0.96 4.25
C LYS A 82 37.90 -0.40 3.55
N ILE A 83 39.04 -1.10 3.58
CA ILE A 83 39.15 -2.41 2.93
C ILE A 83 38.24 -3.43 3.63
N CYS A 84 38.13 -3.38 4.95
CA CYS A 84 37.22 -4.25 5.73
C CYS A 84 35.75 -3.85 5.59
N TRP A 85 35.44 -2.61 5.23
CA TRP A 85 34.08 -2.24 4.88
C TRP A 85 33.66 -2.82 3.52
N VAL A 86 34.54 -2.71 2.52
CA VAL A 86 34.28 -3.17 1.15
C VAL A 86 34.35 -4.70 1.05
N THR A 87 35.31 -5.30 1.76
CA THR A 87 35.53 -6.74 1.82
C THR A 87 34.64 -7.29 2.93
N ASN A 88 33.74 -8.23 2.61
CA ASN A 88 32.79 -8.77 3.60
C ASN A 88 33.50 -9.25 4.88
N THR A 89 32.94 -8.89 6.03
CA THR A 89 33.42 -9.39 7.33
C THR A 89 32.77 -10.73 7.65
N TYR A 90 33.29 -11.45 8.64
CA TYR A 90 32.66 -12.68 9.12
C TYR A 90 32.49 -12.67 10.63
N TYR A 91 31.45 -13.33 11.11
CA TYR A 91 31.23 -13.56 12.53
C TYR A 91 31.84 -14.91 12.93
N LEU A 92 32.56 -14.91 14.05
CA LEU A 92 33.11 -16.11 14.67
C LEU A 92 32.61 -16.14 16.12
N PRO A 93 31.96 -17.23 16.58
CA PRO A 93 31.54 -17.36 17.98
C PRO A 93 32.76 -17.26 18.92
N GLU A 94 32.56 -16.80 20.16
CA GLU A 94 33.64 -16.56 21.14
C GLU A 94 34.55 -17.78 21.40
N THR A 95 34.06 -19.00 21.14
CA THR A 95 34.83 -20.25 21.29
C THR A 95 35.75 -20.56 20.11
N GLY A 96 35.62 -19.86 18.98
CA GLY A 96 36.42 -20.06 17.77
C GLY A 96 37.62 -19.12 17.73
N LEU A 97 38.83 -19.65 17.64
CA LEU A 97 40.02 -18.86 17.32
C LEU A 97 40.16 -18.69 15.80
N PRO A 98 40.54 -17.50 15.30
CA PRO A 98 40.81 -17.29 13.89
C PRO A 98 41.97 -18.20 13.44
N GLY A 99 41.77 -18.95 12.35
CA GLY A 99 42.78 -19.84 11.77
C GLY A 99 42.66 -21.32 12.14
N MET A 100 41.71 -21.72 13.00
CA MET A 100 41.45 -23.15 13.25
C MET A 100 40.79 -23.84 12.04
N PRO A 101 41.28 -25.03 11.61
CA PRO A 101 40.62 -25.82 10.58
C PRO A 101 39.24 -26.28 11.06
N GLY A 102 38.19 -25.96 10.29
CA GLY A 102 36.80 -26.30 10.62
C GLY A 102 35.95 -25.16 11.22
N ALA A 103 36.51 -23.97 11.43
CA ALA A 103 35.74 -22.80 11.85
C ALA A 103 34.79 -22.33 10.73
N LEU A 104 33.47 -22.46 10.94
CA LEU A 104 32.46 -21.98 9.99
C LEU A 104 32.46 -20.45 9.96
N LYS A 105 33.14 -19.86 8.98
CA LYS A 105 33.13 -18.41 8.74
C LYS A 105 31.80 -18.01 8.11
N ARG A 106 30.88 -17.46 8.91
CA ARG A 106 29.64 -16.88 8.37
C ARG A 106 29.94 -15.46 7.89
N HIS A 107 30.09 -15.30 6.59
CA HIS A 107 30.30 -13.99 5.96
C HIS A 107 29.02 -13.15 6.01
N ILE A 108 29.22 -11.86 6.23
CA ILE A 108 28.16 -10.88 6.44
C ILE A 108 28.42 -9.73 5.47
N GLY A 109 27.59 -9.66 4.42
CA GLY A 109 27.65 -8.61 3.40
C GLY A 109 26.32 -7.90 3.19
N TYR A 110 25.26 -8.23 3.96
CA TYR A 110 23.92 -7.68 3.74
C TYR A 110 23.85 -6.20 4.08
N TYR A 111 24.63 -5.71 5.06
CA TYR A 111 24.53 -4.35 5.57
C TYR A 111 24.76 -3.29 4.49
N GLN A 112 25.65 -3.56 3.53
CA GLN A 112 25.89 -2.65 2.39
C GLN A 112 24.65 -2.45 1.52
N TRP A 113 23.77 -3.45 1.45
CA TRP A 113 22.58 -3.46 0.60
C TRP A 113 21.31 -2.99 1.31
N VAL A 114 21.36 -2.73 2.62
CA VAL A 114 20.18 -2.36 3.43
C VAL A 114 19.42 -1.15 2.86
N PRO A 115 20.04 0.00 2.54
CA PRO A 115 19.27 1.13 2.01
C PRO A 115 18.62 0.85 0.65
N VAL A 116 19.31 0.10 -0.22
CA VAL A 116 18.79 -0.30 -1.53
C VAL A 116 17.57 -1.20 -1.35
N MET A 117 17.65 -2.17 -0.43
CA MET A 117 16.53 -3.04 -0.10
C MET A 117 15.34 -2.25 0.45
N LEU A 118 15.56 -1.33 1.40
CA LEU A 118 14.48 -0.50 1.96
C LEU A 118 13.79 0.35 0.86
N LEU A 119 14.55 0.86 -0.12
CA LEU A 119 13.97 1.58 -1.27
C LEU A 119 13.14 0.67 -2.18
N ILE A 120 13.63 -0.54 -2.47
CA ILE A 120 12.88 -1.52 -3.26
C ILE A 120 11.58 -1.90 -2.53
N GLN A 121 11.65 -2.14 -1.22
CA GLN A 121 10.47 -2.42 -0.41
C GLN A 121 9.48 -1.24 -0.44
N ALA A 122 9.96 0.00 -0.25
CA ALA A 122 9.13 1.20 -0.35
C ALA A 122 8.42 1.30 -1.71
N PHE A 123 9.13 1.05 -2.80
CA PHE A 123 8.54 1.04 -4.14
C PHE A 123 7.46 -0.03 -4.28
N LEU A 124 7.73 -1.26 -3.84
CA LEU A 124 6.78 -2.37 -3.89
C LEU A 124 5.51 -2.09 -3.06
N PHE A 125 5.63 -1.44 -1.89
CA PHE A 125 4.47 -0.98 -1.09
C PHE A 125 3.60 0.06 -1.82
N TYR A 126 4.17 0.82 -2.77
CA TYR A 126 3.45 1.81 -3.57
C TYR A 126 2.76 1.22 -4.81
N ILE A 127 3.24 0.09 -5.35
CA ILE A 127 2.71 -0.54 -6.58
C ILE A 127 1.19 -0.73 -6.58
N PRO A 128 0.54 -1.28 -5.53
CA PRO A 128 -0.90 -1.53 -5.60
C PRO A 128 -1.72 -0.24 -5.74
N CYS A 129 -1.29 0.85 -5.11
CA CYS A 129 -1.90 2.18 -5.25
C CYS A 129 -1.72 2.73 -6.67
N LEU A 130 -0.53 2.55 -7.25
CA LEU A 130 -0.26 2.93 -8.64
C LEU A 130 -1.20 2.21 -9.62
N LEU A 131 -1.41 0.90 -9.44
CA LEU A 131 -2.32 0.13 -10.29
C LEU A 131 -3.77 0.58 -10.13
N TRP A 132 -4.23 0.85 -8.90
CA TRP A 132 -5.57 1.40 -8.66
C TRP A 132 -5.80 2.70 -9.43
N ARG A 133 -4.83 3.62 -9.39
CA ARG A 133 -4.93 4.91 -10.10
C ARG A 133 -4.96 4.73 -11.61
N ILE A 134 -4.02 3.97 -12.17
CA ILE A 134 -3.91 3.77 -13.63
C ILE A 134 -5.16 3.10 -14.21
N PHE A 135 -5.67 2.07 -13.55
CA PHE A 135 -6.85 1.35 -14.04
C PHE A 135 -8.17 2.01 -13.63
N GLY A 136 -8.19 2.71 -12.50
CA GLY A 136 -9.35 3.47 -12.03
C GLY A 136 -9.70 4.61 -12.99
N ASP A 137 -8.71 5.34 -13.49
CA ASP A 137 -8.93 6.43 -14.46
C ASP A 137 -9.50 5.91 -15.80
N ARG A 138 -9.27 4.63 -16.15
CA ARG A 138 -9.85 3.99 -17.34
C ARG A 138 -11.31 3.55 -17.17
N SER A 139 -11.85 3.60 -15.96
CA SER A 139 -13.24 3.19 -15.68
C SER A 139 -14.30 4.14 -16.26
N GLY A 140 -13.90 5.33 -16.71
CA GLY A 140 -14.80 6.37 -17.21
C GLY A 140 -15.42 7.24 -16.12
N ILE A 141 -15.13 6.96 -14.84
CA ILE A 141 -15.53 7.78 -13.69
C ILE A 141 -14.29 8.15 -12.87
N ASN A 142 -14.01 9.45 -12.75
CA ASN A 142 -12.91 9.93 -11.92
C ASN A 142 -13.36 9.98 -10.47
N VAL A 143 -13.19 8.84 -9.78
CA VAL A 143 -13.58 8.66 -8.37
C VAL A 143 -12.98 9.74 -7.47
N ASN A 144 -11.72 10.13 -7.71
CA ASN A 144 -11.06 11.20 -6.98
C ASN A 144 -11.83 12.53 -7.06
N ASN A 145 -12.31 12.91 -8.25
CA ASN A 145 -13.02 14.17 -8.43
C ASN A 145 -14.37 14.16 -7.72
N LEU A 146 -15.03 13.00 -7.64
CA LEU A 146 -16.27 12.83 -6.89
C LEU A 146 -16.05 12.91 -5.39
N VAL A 147 -14.97 12.31 -4.88
CA VAL A 147 -14.60 12.39 -3.47
C VAL A 147 -14.20 13.82 -3.09
N GLU A 148 -13.41 14.49 -3.93
CA GLU A 148 -13.04 15.90 -3.74
C GLU A 148 -14.28 16.81 -3.77
N ALA A 149 -15.20 16.59 -4.71
CA ALA A 149 -16.47 17.30 -4.74
C ALA A 149 -17.30 17.04 -3.46
N ALA A 150 -17.32 15.81 -2.95
CA ALA A 150 -18.00 15.47 -1.70
C ALA A 150 -17.38 16.16 -0.47
N GLU A 151 -16.05 16.28 -0.43
CA GLU A 151 -15.33 17.01 0.62
C GLU A 151 -15.65 18.52 0.55
N THR A 152 -15.74 19.09 -0.66
CA THR A 152 -16.15 20.51 -0.81
C THR A 152 -17.58 20.77 -0.36
N ILE A 153 -18.50 19.80 -0.49
CA ILE A 153 -19.87 19.89 0.02
C ILE A 153 -19.87 19.95 1.54
N GLN A 154 -19.06 19.13 2.19
CA GLN A 154 -18.95 19.11 3.66
C GLN A 154 -18.38 20.42 4.21
N ASN A 155 -17.40 20.99 3.51
CA ASN A 155 -16.75 22.24 3.93
C ASN A 155 -17.43 23.51 3.39
N ALA A 156 -18.55 23.37 2.66
CA ALA A 156 -19.24 24.50 2.09
C ALA A 156 -19.97 25.31 3.18
N LEU A 157 -19.56 26.57 3.36
CA LEU A 157 -20.20 27.52 4.27
C LEU A 157 -21.58 28.01 3.77
N TYR A 158 -21.82 27.95 2.45
CA TYR A 158 -23.00 28.50 1.79
C TYR A 158 -23.85 27.43 1.10
N PRO A 159 -25.19 27.44 1.27
CA PRO A 159 -26.08 26.42 0.72
C PRO A 159 -26.14 26.44 -0.82
N GLU A 160 -26.06 27.60 -1.47
CA GLU A 160 -26.13 27.65 -2.95
C GLU A 160 -24.96 26.92 -3.63
N ARG A 161 -23.75 26.99 -3.04
CA ARG A 161 -22.58 26.29 -3.58
C ARG A 161 -22.74 24.78 -3.40
N ARG A 162 -23.26 24.36 -2.25
CA ARG A 162 -23.59 22.96 -1.95
C ARG A 162 -24.53 22.38 -3.00
N ASP A 163 -25.63 23.07 -3.31
CA ASP A 163 -26.64 22.58 -4.26
C ASP A 163 -26.10 22.47 -5.69
N LYS A 164 -25.27 23.42 -6.12
CA LYS A 164 -24.60 23.36 -7.43
C LYS A 164 -23.66 22.16 -7.52
N THR A 165 -22.86 21.90 -6.49
CA THR A 165 -21.94 20.75 -6.45
C THR A 165 -22.69 19.42 -6.39
N ILE A 166 -23.76 19.33 -5.60
CA ILE A 166 -24.62 18.14 -5.55
C ILE A 166 -25.23 17.87 -6.93
N LYS A 167 -25.79 18.89 -7.60
CA LYS A 167 -26.34 18.74 -8.97
C LYS A 167 -25.29 18.29 -9.97
N TYR A 168 -24.06 18.83 -9.88
CA TYR A 168 -22.93 18.38 -10.70
C TYR A 168 -22.63 16.89 -10.48
N MET A 169 -22.52 16.45 -9.22
CA MET A 169 -22.28 15.05 -8.88
C MET A 169 -23.38 14.12 -9.39
N ILE A 170 -24.65 14.50 -9.18
CA ILE A 170 -25.81 13.72 -9.64
C ILE A 170 -25.78 13.56 -11.17
N ARG A 171 -25.55 14.64 -11.91
CA ARG A 171 -25.47 14.59 -13.39
C ARG A 171 -24.32 13.71 -13.84
N HIS A 172 -23.15 13.82 -13.21
CA HIS A 172 -22.00 13.00 -13.56
C HIS A 172 -22.25 11.51 -13.27
N MET A 173 -22.86 11.19 -12.13
CA MET A 173 -23.23 9.82 -11.77
C MET A 173 -24.32 9.24 -12.68
N ASP A 174 -25.39 10.00 -12.98
CA ASP A 174 -26.47 9.54 -13.86
C ASP A 174 -25.95 9.25 -15.28
N HIS A 175 -25.12 10.15 -15.85
CA HIS A 175 -24.47 9.91 -17.14
C HIS A 175 -23.58 8.66 -17.13
N TYR A 176 -22.83 8.43 -16.04
CA TYR A 176 -21.99 7.24 -15.91
C TYR A 176 -22.83 5.95 -15.85
N LEU A 177 -23.91 5.95 -15.06
CA LEU A 177 -24.80 4.81 -14.90
C LEU A 177 -25.54 4.49 -16.21
N ASP A 178 -25.98 5.51 -16.95
CA ASP A 178 -26.61 5.36 -18.26
C ASP A 178 -25.63 4.86 -19.33
N TYR A 179 -24.41 5.39 -19.38
CA TYR A 179 -23.39 4.97 -20.35
C TYR A 179 -23.07 3.47 -20.23
N GLN A 180 -23.05 2.93 -19.02
CA GLN A 180 -22.87 1.50 -18.80
C GLN A 180 -24.06 0.62 -19.27
N ARG A 181 -25.18 1.22 -19.68
CA ARG A 181 -26.41 0.50 -20.08
C ARG A 181 -26.44 0.11 -21.56
N GLU A 182 -25.87 0.92 -22.46
CA GLU A 182 -26.06 0.78 -23.91
C GLU A 182 -25.30 -0.40 -24.56
N TYR A 183 -24.29 -0.99 -23.90
CA TYR A 183 -23.47 -2.05 -24.51
C TYR A 183 -24.05 -3.48 -24.43
N ARG A 184 -25.38 -3.63 -24.28
CA ARG A 184 -26.05 -4.94 -24.09
C ARG A 184 -26.49 -5.61 -25.41
N GLY A 185 -26.48 -4.92 -26.55
CA GLY A 185 -26.89 -5.48 -27.85
C GLY A 185 -25.75 -5.53 -28.88
N GLY A 186 -25.32 -6.73 -29.28
CA GLY A 186 -24.38 -6.92 -30.40
C GLY A 186 -24.16 -8.38 -30.77
N CYS A 187 -24.02 -8.68 -32.07
CA CYS A 187 -23.91 -10.04 -32.61
C CYS A 187 -22.64 -10.81 -32.14
N CYS A 188 -21.54 -10.10 -31.86
CA CYS A 188 -20.27 -10.71 -31.40
C CYS A 188 -20.20 -11.01 -29.88
N VAL A 189 -21.34 -11.11 -29.20
CA VAL A 189 -21.42 -11.36 -27.74
C VAL A 189 -21.04 -12.80 -27.37
N PHE A 190 -21.39 -13.78 -28.20
CA PHE A 190 -21.18 -15.20 -27.94
C PHE A 190 -19.69 -15.61 -27.92
N ILE A 191 -18.91 -15.17 -28.91
CA ILE A 191 -17.48 -15.50 -29.04
C ILE A 191 -16.66 -14.88 -27.89
N LYS A 192 -16.99 -13.65 -27.47
CA LYS A 192 -16.39 -13.03 -26.27
C LYS A 192 -16.82 -13.71 -24.97
N ASN A 193 -18.02 -14.28 -24.88
CA ASN A 193 -18.49 -15.00 -23.69
C ASN A 193 -17.71 -16.30 -23.44
N LEU A 194 -17.29 -17.00 -24.50
CA LEU A 194 -16.51 -18.23 -24.37
C LEU A 194 -15.10 -17.97 -23.83
N LEU A 195 -14.40 -16.95 -24.33
CA LEU A 195 -13.09 -16.51 -23.85
C LEU A 195 -13.15 -15.98 -22.40
N THR A 196 -14.22 -15.29 -22.02
CA THR A 196 -14.42 -14.79 -20.64
C THR A 196 -14.69 -15.92 -19.64
N LYS A 197 -15.31 -17.01 -20.08
CA LYS A 197 -15.68 -18.16 -19.23
C LYS A 197 -14.48 -19.00 -18.78
N TYR A 198 -13.41 -19.04 -19.59
CA TYR A 198 -12.20 -19.82 -19.27
C TYR A 198 -11.06 -18.98 -18.65
N LEU A 199 -11.01 -17.66 -18.89
CA LEU A 199 -9.89 -16.83 -18.44
C LEU A 199 -10.21 -15.78 -17.35
N CYS A 200 -11.47 -15.51 -16.98
CA CYS A 200 -11.71 -14.55 -15.90
C CYS A 200 -13.14 -14.59 -15.30
N MET A 201 -13.28 -15.21 -14.13
CA MET A 201 -14.34 -14.94 -13.17
C MET A 201 -14.22 -13.53 -12.53
N LEU A 202 -13.21 -12.72 -12.91
CA LEU A 202 -12.78 -11.54 -12.16
C LEU A 202 -13.02 -10.17 -12.84
N CYS A 203 -13.13 -10.06 -14.17
CA CYS A 203 -13.24 -8.74 -14.82
C CYS A 203 -14.22 -8.75 -15.99
N GLY A 204 -15.39 -8.13 -15.81
CA GLY A 204 -16.36 -7.97 -16.89
C GLY A 204 -17.09 -6.63 -16.86
N ASN A 205 -16.66 -5.66 -17.68
CA ASN A 205 -17.35 -4.39 -17.95
C ASN A 205 -18.87 -4.52 -18.24
N ARG A 206 -19.36 -5.73 -18.58
CA ARG A 206 -20.74 -6.00 -18.95
C ARG A 206 -21.74 -6.04 -17.78
N ARG A 207 -21.31 -6.15 -16.51
CA ARG A 207 -22.22 -6.17 -15.33
C ARG A 207 -22.25 -4.85 -14.54
N GLY A 208 -21.51 -3.82 -14.96
CA GLY A 208 -21.31 -2.61 -14.15
C GLY A 208 -20.71 -2.93 -12.78
N ASN A 209 -19.70 -3.81 -12.79
CA ASN A 209 -18.94 -4.25 -11.62
C ASN A 209 -17.42 -4.08 -11.81
N TYR A 210 -16.98 -3.30 -12.81
CA TYR A 210 -15.57 -3.17 -13.14
C TYR A 210 -14.81 -2.48 -12.01
N LEU A 211 -15.35 -1.36 -11.53
CA LEU A 211 -14.73 -0.56 -10.49
C LEU A 211 -14.64 -1.35 -9.17
N VAL A 212 -15.72 -2.07 -8.83
CA VAL A 212 -15.77 -2.95 -7.65
C VAL A 212 -14.73 -4.07 -7.73
N MET A 213 -14.64 -4.75 -8.86
CA MET A 213 -13.70 -5.86 -9.03
C MET A 213 -12.26 -5.37 -9.04
N LEU A 214 -11.99 -4.23 -9.69
CA LEU A 214 -10.69 -3.59 -9.64
C LEU A 214 -10.30 -3.26 -8.20
N TYR A 215 -11.22 -2.68 -7.42
CA TYR A 215 -10.95 -2.31 -6.03
C TYR A 215 -10.67 -3.54 -5.16
N LEU A 216 -11.47 -4.61 -5.31
CA LEU A 216 -11.24 -5.88 -4.61
C LEU A 216 -9.90 -6.53 -5.02
N ALA A 217 -9.54 -6.49 -6.31
CA ALA A 217 -8.25 -6.98 -6.78
C ALA A 217 -7.09 -6.18 -6.19
N THR A 218 -7.21 -4.85 -6.12
CA THR A 218 -6.23 -3.99 -5.43
C THR A 218 -6.12 -4.34 -3.95
N LYS A 219 -7.24 -4.61 -3.25
CA LYS A 219 -7.22 -5.04 -1.83
C LYS A 219 -6.51 -6.37 -1.63
N VAL A 220 -6.75 -7.34 -2.51
CA VAL A 220 -6.01 -8.62 -2.50
C VAL A 220 -4.54 -8.38 -2.76
N LEU A 221 -4.19 -7.50 -3.70
CA LEU A 221 -2.80 -7.15 -3.99
C LEU A 221 -2.11 -6.44 -2.82
N TYR A 222 -2.79 -5.57 -2.08
CA TYR A 222 -2.27 -4.98 -0.84
C TYR A 222 -1.92 -6.06 0.19
N PHE A 223 -2.84 -7.00 0.42
CA PHE A 223 -2.61 -8.10 1.36
C PHE A 223 -1.50 -9.05 0.90
N ALA A 224 -1.47 -9.40 -0.38
CA ALA A 224 -0.42 -10.23 -0.96
C ALA A 224 0.96 -9.52 -0.87
N ASN A 225 1.01 -8.21 -1.11
CA ASN A 225 2.24 -7.45 -1.02
C ASN A 225 2.79 -7.46 0.41
N VAL A 226 2.01 -7.13 1.44
CA VAL A 226 2.53 -7.12 2.82
C VAL A 226 3.00 -8.51 3.28
N LEU A 227 2.34 -9.59 2.84
CA LEU A 227 2.82 -10.95 3.09
C LEU A 227 4.15 -11.22 2.37
N ALA A 228 4.25 -10.86 1.08
CA ALA A 228 5.49 -11.01 0.31
C ALA A 228 6.64 -10.19 0.94
N GLN A 229 6.36 -9.01 1.49
CA GLN A 229 7.34 -8.16 2.17
C GLN A 229 7.84 -8.78 3.46
N LEU A 230 6.96 -9.43 4.25
CA LEU A 230 7.36 -10.19 5.43
C LEU A 230 8.28 -11.36 5.06
N PHE A 231 7.98 -12.09 3.97
CA PHE A 231 8.85 -13.16 3.49
C PHE A 231 10.18 -12.63 2.95
N LEU A 232 10.17 -11.50 2.22
CA LEU A 232 11.37 -10.86 1.71
C LEU A 232 12.28 -10.39 2.85
N LEU A 233 11.69 -9.85 3.93
CA LEU A 233 12.41 -9.46 5.13
C LEU A 233 13.10 -10.67 5.79
N ASN A 234 12.36 -11.77 5.99
CA ASN A 234 12.91 -13.00 6.56
C ASN A 234 14.03 -13.61 5.68
N GLY A 235 13.84 -13.61 4.36
CA GLY A 235 14.83 -14.08 3.40
C GLY A 235 16.10 -13.24 3.40
N PHE A 236 15.98 -11.92 3.50
CA PHE A 236 17.11 -11.00 3.54
C PHE A 236 17.95 -11.14 4.81
N LEU A 237 17.31 -11.36 5.97
CA LEU A 237 17.99 -11.55 7.26
C LEU A 237 18.62 -12.95 7.40
N GLY A 238 18.28 -13.90 6.52
CA GLY A 238 18.83 -15.26 6.54
C GLY A 238 18.48 -16.02 7.83
N THR A 239 17.28 -15.76 8.37
CA THR A 239 16.75 -16.41 9.57
C THR A 239 16.03 -17.70 9.18
N GLU A 240 16.31 -18.80 9.89
CA GLU A 240 15.61 -20.08 9.70
C GLU A 240 14.16 -20.06 10.21
N TYR A 241 13.82 -19.08 11.06
CA TYR A 241 12.48 -18.93 11.63
C TYR A 241 11.60 -18.04 10.75
N HIS A 242 10.44 -18.55 10.33
CA HIS A 242 9.43 -17.77 9.58
C HIS A 242 8.81 -16.61 10.37
N VAL A 243 9.12 -16.49 11.67
CA VAL A 243 8.53 -15.52 12.60
C VAL A 243 9.61 -14.80 13.41
N TYR A 244 10.46 -14.04 12.71
CA TYR A 244 11.58 -13.30 13.31
C TYR A 244 11.19 -12.51 14.58
N GLY A 245 10.13 -11.70 14.53
CA GLY A 245 9.80 -10.82 15.67
C GLY A 245 9.26 -11.51 16.92
N ILE A 246 8.59 -12.67 16.79
CA ILE A 246 8.20 -13.46 17.98
C ILE A 246 9.43 -14.10 18.60
N GLY A 247 10.36 -14.62 17.79
CA GLY A 247 11.65 -15.13 18.28
C GLY A 247 12.41 -14.09 19.10
N VAL A 248 12.53 -12.85 18.57
CA VAL A 248 13.20 -11.75 19.27
C VAL A 248 12.52 -11.41 20.62
N ILE A 249 11.18 -11.41 20.71
CA ILE A 249 10.48 -11.18 21.98
C ILE A 249 10.80 -12.30 22.97
N VAL A 250 10.69 -13.56 22.54
CA VAL A 250 10.95 -14.71 23.41
C VAL A 250 12.39 -14.68 23.92
N ASP A 251 13.34 -14.37 23.06
CA ASP A 251 14.76 -14.27 23.40
C ASP A 251 15.04 -13.10 24.36
N LEU A 252 14.38 -11.96 24.16
CA LEU A 252 14.48 -10.81 25.07
C LEU A 252 13.88 -11.10 26.46
N VAL A 253 12.75 -11.82 26.51
CA VAL A 253 12.10 -12.21 27.77
C VAL A 253 12.88 -13.30 28.50
N THR A 254 13.52 -14.21 27.75
CA THR A 254 14.39 -15.25 28.33
C THR A 254 15.80 -14.77 28.65
N GLY A 255 16.14 -13.51 28.34
CA GLY A 255 17.46 -12.93 28.60
C GLY A 255 18.59 -13.49 27.72
N ASN A 256 18.25 -14.09 26.58
CA ASN A 256 19.21 -14.69 25.66
C ASN A 256 19.53 -13.74 24.50
N ASP A 257 20.68 -13.08 24.53
CA ASP A 257 21.12 -12.15 23.46
C ASP A 257 21.60 -12.83 22.16
N TRP A 258 21.67 -14.17 22.14
CA TRP A 258 22.39 -14.96 21.14
C TRP A 258 21.79 -14.93 19.72
N SER A 259 20.47 -14.79 19.57
CA SER A 259 19.81 -14.80 18.26
C SER A 259 20.00 -13.49 17.50
N ALA A 260 19.91 -12.36 18.22
CA ALA A 260 20.22 -11.02 17.71
C ALA A 260 21.71 -10.93 17.34
N ALA A 261 22.61 -11.50 18.17
CA ALA A 261 24.04 -11.55 17.87
C ALA A 261 24.37 -12.32 16.58
N ARG A 262 23.58 -13.36 16.22
CA ARG A 262 23.83 -14.17 15.02
C ARG A 262 23.43 -13.47 13.72
N CYS A 263 22.29 -12.76 13.72
CA CYS A 263 21.81 -12.06 12.53
C CYS A 263 22.41 -10.66 12.42
N PHE A 264 22.60 -9.99 13.56
CA PHE A 264 23.13 -8.64 13.68
C PHE A 264 24.35 -8.58 14.63
N PRO A 265 25.50 -9.20 14.28
CA PRO A 265 26.68 -9.14 15.12
C PRO A 265 27.25 -7.71 15.18
N ARG A 266 27.61 -7.28 16.39
CA ARG A 266 28.23 -5.98 16.64
C ARG A 266 29.75 -6.02 16.50
N ILE A 267 30.31 -7.22 16.58
CA ILE A 267 31.74 -7.52 16.49
C ILE A 267 31.92 -8.54 15.36
N THR A 268 32.81 -8.24 14.42
CA THR A 268 33.17 -9.15 13.32
C THR A 268 34.68 -9.20 13.14
N LEU A 269 35.14 -10.21 12.41
CA LEU A 269 36.53 -10.35 11.99
C LEU A 269 36.67 -10.01 10.51
N CYS A 270 37.78 -9.37 10.17
CA CYS A 270 38.13 -9.03 8.81
C CYS A 270 39.51 -9.60 8.49
N ASP A 271 39.60 -10.37 7.41
CA ASP A 271 40.86 -10.85 6.86
C ASP A 271 41.21 -10.00 5.62
N PHE A 272 42.37 -9.36 5.61
CA PHE A 272 42.88 -8.64 4.45
C PHE A 272 44.37 -8.92 4.23
N GLN A 273 44.85 -8.73 3.01
CA GLN A 273 46.23 -9.04 2.62
C GLN A 273 46.93 -7.79 2.11
N ILE A 274 48.10 -7.48 2.67
CA ILE A 274 48.98 -6.43 2.17
C ILE A 274 50.04 -7.07 1.28
N ARG A 275 50.20 -6.51 0.08
CA ARG A 275 51.24 -6.95 -0.87
C ARG A 275 52.46 -6.05 -0.69
N GLN A 276 53.57 -6.65 -0.26
CA GLN A 276 54.90 -6.02 -0.25
C GLN A 276 55.80 -6.77 -1.23
N MET A 277 56.90 -6.16 -1.68
CA MET A 277 57.78 -6.77 -2.69
C MET A 277 58.25 -8.15 -2.21
N GLY A 278 57.87 -9.21 -2.95
CA GLY A 278 58.30 -10.59 -2.71
C GLY A 278 57.46 -11.41 -1.72
N THR A 279 56.50 -10.85 -0.97
CA THR A 279 55.67 -11.63 -0.01
C THR A 279 54.28 -11.01 0.22
N ILE A 280 53.28 -11.86 0.42
CA ILE A 280 51.91 -11.47 0.81
C ILE A 280 51.77 -11.63 2.33
N HIS A 281 51.42 -10.55 3.02
CA HIS A 281 51.21 -10.57 4.47
C HIS A 281 49.71 -10.58 4.80
N PRO A 282 49.15 -11.68 5.31
CA PRO A 282 47.78 -11.74 5.78
C PRO A 282 47.65 -11.08 7.15
N HIS A 283 46.60 -10.27 7.32
CA HIS A 283 46.21 -9.65 8.59
C HIS A 283 44.77 -10.00 8.90
N THR A 284 44.51 -10.38 10.16
CA THR A 284 43.17 -10.53 10.72
C THR A 284 43.00 -9.49 11.82
N VAL A 285 41.97 -8.65 11.68
CA VAL A 285 41.64 -7.60 12.67
C VAL A 285 40.21 -7.77 13.15
N GLN A 286 39.97 -7.40 14.40
CA GLN A 286 38.64 -7.37 14.99
C GLN A 286 38.00 -6.00 14.71
N CYS A 287 36.77 -5.99 14.23
CA CYS A 287 36.06 -4.76 13.90
C CYS A 287 34.73 -4.67 14.63
N VAL A 288 34.39 -3.45 15.07
CA VAL A 288 33.10 -3.10 15.63
C VAL A 288 32.25 -2.47 14.53
N LEU A 289 30.98 -2.89 14.43
CA LEU A 289 30.00 -2.41 13.44
C LEU A 289 28.86 -1.66 14.15
N PRO A 290 29.01 -0.35 14.44
CA PRO A 290 27.94 0.45 15.05
C PRO A 290 26.66 0.48 14.22
N ILE A 291 26.79 0.39 12.89
CA ILE A 291 25.65 0.38 11.97
C ILE A 291 24.65 -0.74 12.26
N ASN A 292 25.15 -1.88 12.74
CA ASN A 292 24.30 -3.03 12.96
C ASN A 292 23.33 -2.84 14.14
N LEU A 293 23.70 -2.00 15.10
CA LEU A 293 22.82 -1.60 16.20
C LEU A 293 21.59 -0.85 15.66
N PHE A 294 21.77 0.04 14.69
CA PHE A 294 20.66 0.75 14.06
C PHE A 294 19.79 -0.19 13.24
N ASN A 295 20.41 -1.04 12.41
CA ASN A 295 19.69 -2.02 11.59
C ASN A 295 18.85 -2.96 12.45
N GLU A 296 19.40 -3.47 13.56
CA GLU A 296 18.68 -4.32 14.52
C GLU A 296 17.37 -3.65 14.96
N LYS A 297 17.42 -2.39 15.41
CA LYS A 297 16.22 -1.68 15.90
C LYS A 297 15.24 -1.32 14.79
N ILE A 298 15.73 -0.91 13.63
CA ILE A 298 14.89 -0.59 12.46
C ILE A 298 14.12 -1.84 12.01
N TYR A 299 14.79 -2.99 11.88
CA TYR A 299 14.14 -4.21 11.40
C TYR A 299 13.19 -4.82 12.41
N ILE A 300 13.45 -4.69 13.72
CA ILE A 300 12.48 -5.05 14.76
C ILE A 300 11.21 -4.19 14.62
N PHE A 301 11.37 -2.86 14.52
CA PHE A 301 10.22 -1.96 14.32
C PHE A 301 9.45 -2.30 13.04
N LEU A 302 10.15 -2.46 11.91
CA LEU A 302 9.53 -2.77 10.62
C LEU A 302 8.75 -4.09 10.64
N TRP A 303 9.26 -5.11 11.33
CA TRP A 303 8.56 -6.38 11.45
C TRP A 303 7.20 -6.22 12.15
N PHE A 304 7.17 -5.57 13.33
CA PHE A 304 5.91 -5.32 14.05
C PHE A 304 4.97 -4.42 13.25
N TRP A 305 5.53 -3.39 12.61
CA TRP A 305 4.78 -2.50 11.74
C TRP A 305 4.12 -3.26 10.57
N MET A 306 4.85 -4.15 9.89
CA MET A 306 4.30 -4.96 8.79
C MET A 306 3.23 -5.93 9.26
N VAL A 307 3.37 -6.54 10.44
CA VAL A 307 2.31 -7.38 11.04
C VAL A 307 1.06 -6.55 11.33
N PHE A 308 1.21 -5.35 11.91
CA PHE A 308 0.10 -4.43 12.12
C PHE A 308 -0.57 -4.03 10.80
N VAL A 309 0.19 -3.68 9.77
CA VAL A 309 -0.35 -3.40 8.43
C VAL A 309 -1.03 -4.63 7.82
N ALA A 310 -0.49 -5.84 8.01
CA ALA A 310 -1.09 -7.08 7.51
C ALA A 310 -2.45 -7.37 8.16
N THR A 311 -2.57 -7.17 9.47
CA THR A 311 -3.83 -7.36 10.19
C THR A 311 -4.89 -6.33 9.76
N THR A 312 -4.53 -5.05 9.69
CA THR A 312 -5.45 -3.98 9.29
C THR A 312 -5.91 -4.13 7.82
N THR A 313 -5.01 -4.50 6.92
CA THR A 313 -5.34 -4.78 5.51
C THR A 313 -6.22 -6.02 5.35
N CYS A 314 -5.98 -7.09 6.12
CA CYS A 314 -6.83 -8.28 6.15
C CYS A 314 -8.26 -7.95 6.60
N LEU A 315 -8.41 -7.25 7.72
CA LEU A 315 -9.73 -6.81 8.22
C LEU A 315 -10.46 -5.92 7.21
N SER A 316 -9.74 -5.00 6.58
CA SER A 316 -10.28 -4.14 5.52
C SER A 316 -10.76 -4.96 4.31
N LEU A 317 -9.97 -5.94 3.86
CA LEU A 317 -10.33 -6.84 2.76
C LEU A 317 -11.60 -7.63 3.09
N LEU A 318 -11.64 -8.28 4.26
CA LEU A 318 -12.80 -9.05 4.71
C LEU A 318 -14.06 -8.19 4.81
N ARG A 319 -13.94 -6.98 5.37
CA ARG A 319 -15.06 -6.02 5.47
C ARG A 319 -15.61 -5.64 4.10
N TRP A 320 -14.74 -5.38 3.11
CA TRP A 320 -15.19 -5.02 1.76
C TRP A 320 -15.79 -6.20 1.00
N ILE A 321 -15.20 -7.40 1.12
CA ILE A 321 -15.80 -8.63 0.57
C ILE A 321 -17.21 -8.81 1.13
N TRP A 322 -17.37 -8.68 2.44
CA TRP A 322 -18.67 -8.82 3.10
C TRP A 322 -19.69 -7.75 2.65
N VAL A 323 -19.29 -6.48 2.51
CA VAL A 323 -20.22 -5.42 2.09
C VAL A 323 -20.59 -5.49 0.60
N LEU A 324 -19.68 -5.95 -0.26
CA LEU A 324 -19.85 -5.91 -1.72
C LEU A 324 -20.44 -7.19 -2.31
N CYS A 325 -20.09 -8.36 -1.76
CA CYS A 325 -20.57 -9.65 -2.28
C CYS A 325 -22.04 -9.94 -1.93
N PHE A 326 -22.51 -9.52 -0.76
CA PHE A 326 -23.85 -9.84 -0.29
C PHE A 326 -24.91 -8.87 -0.83
N ARG A 327 -25.71 -9.35 -1.80
CA ARG A 327 -26.83 -8.61 -2.42
C ARG A 327 -27.78 -8.01 -1.38
N SER A 328 -28.15 -8.77 -0.36
CA SER A 328 -29.09 -8.34 0.69
C SER A 328 -28.61 -7.11 1.46
N ILE A 329 -27.29 -7.02 1.71
CA ILE A 329 -26.70 -5.87 2.43
C ILE A 329 -26.76 -4.61 1.57
N ARG A 330 -26.48 -4.74 0.27
CA ARG A 330 -26.51 -3.60 -0.67
C ARG A 330 -27.91 -3.03 -0.84
N VAL A 331 -28.92 -3.90 -1.02
CA VAL A 331 -30.32 -3.47 -1.13
C VAL A 331 -30.79 -2.83 0.17
N ARG A 332 -30.44 -3.42 1.33
CA ARG A 332 -30.77 -2.84 2.64
C ARG A 332 -30.14 -1.46 2.84
N TYR A 333 -28.89 -1.27 2.40
CA TYR A 333 -28.18 0.00 2.50
C TYR A 333 -28.89 1.11 1.72
N ILE A 334 -29.26 0.87 0.46
CA ILE A 334 -29.98 1.86 -0.36
C ILE A 334 -31.41 2.08 0.13
N ARG A 335 -32.13 1.00 0.50
CA ARG A 335 -33.49 1.11 1.05
C ARG A 335 -33.51 1.97 2.33
N LYS A 336 -32.51 1.84 3.21
CA LYS A 336 -32.39 2.68 4.41
C LYS A 336 -32.33 4.17 4.05
N HIS A 337 -31.52 4.54 3.06
CA HIS A 337 -31.38 5.93 2.61
C HIS A 337 -32.66 6.48 1.98
N LEU A 338 -33.37 5.68 1.17
CA LEU A 338 -34.64 6.11 0.57
C LEU A 338 -35.78 6.25 1.59
N LEU A 339 -35.80 5.40 2.63
CA LEU A 339 -36.77 5.50 3.73
C LEU A 339 -36.55 6.78 4.55
N ILE A 340 -35.28 7.15 4.82
CA ILE A 340 -34.95 8.39 5.55
C ILE A 340 -35.43 9.63 4.78
N MET A 341 -35.35 9.59 3.45
CA MET A 341 -35.80 10.68 2.58
C MET A 341 -37.31 10.65 2.28
N ASN A 342 -38.08 9.79 2.96
CA ASN A 342 -39.53 9.61 2.75
C ASN A 342 -39.93 9.34 1.29
N LYS A 343 -39.06 8.69 0.52
CA LYS A 343 -39.35 8.32 -0.89
C LYS A 343 -40.05 6.98 -1.03
N LEU A 344 -40.04 6.16 0.01
CA LEU A 344 -40.64 4.83 0.04
C LEU A 344 -41.53 4.67 1.28
N ASN A 345 -42.61 3.92 1.12
CA ASN A 345 -43.41 3.44 2.24
C ASN A 345 -42.81 2.15 2.81
N ARG A 346 -42.73 2.06 4.15
CA ARG A 346 -42.12 0.92 4.84
C ARG A 346 -42.87 -0.39 4.60
N ASP A 347 -44.19 -0.30 4.56
CA ASP A 347 -45.11 -1.44 4.55
C ASP A 347 -45.60 -1.82 3.15
N ASP A 348 -45.19 -1.08 2.10
CA ASP A 348 -45.57 -1.38 0.72
C ASP A 348 -44.58 -2.36 0.05
N ASP A 349 -45.09 -3.53 -0.30
CA ASP A 349 -44.37 -4.59 -1.01
C ASP A 349 -43.99 -4.22 -2.44
N ARG A 350 -44.75 -3.32 -3.09
CA ARG A 350 -44.43 -2.79 -4.42
C ARG A 350 -43.18 -1.91 -4.36
N ASP A 351 -43.09 -1.05 -3.35
CA ASP A 351 -41.92 -0.20 -3.10
C ASP A 351 -40.68 -1.03 -2.74
N ALA A 352 -40.86 -2.14 -2.02
CA ALA A 352 -39.79 -3.10 -1.78
C ALA A 352 -39.26 -3.73 -3.09
N LYS A 353 -40.15 -4.15 -4.00
CA LYS A 353 -39.75 -4.66 -5.32
C LYS A 353 -39.11 -3.58 -6.18
N LEU A 354 -39.62 -2.35 -6.16
CA LEU A 354 -39.10 -1.24 -6.95
C LEU A 354 -37.71 -0.80 -6.49
N SER A 355 -37.49 -0.65 -5.17
CA SER A 355 -36.16 -0.34 -4.61
C SER A 355 -35.12 -1.41 -4.91
N LYS A 356 -35.52 -2.68 -4.93
CA LYS A 356 -34.67 -3.79 -5.36
C LYS A 356 -34.27 -3.64 -6.84
N LYS A 357 -35.23 -3.36 -7.73
CA LYS A 357 -34.98 -3.13 -9.17
C LYS A 357 -34.07 -1.92 -9.41
N PHE A 358 -34.30 -0.80 -8.73
CA PHE A 358 -33.44 0.38 -8.77
C PHE A 358 -32.00 0.06 -8.35
N THR A 359 -31.83 -0.64 -7.23
CA THR A 359 -30.51 -1.00 -6.72
C THR A 359 -29.73 -1.89 -7.70
N GLU A 360 -30.42 -2.83 -8.35
CA GLU A 360 -29.75 -3.87 -9.15
C GLU A 360 -29.57 -3.51 -10.62
N LEU A 361 -30.56 -2.84 -11.23
CA LEU A 361 -30.57 -2.55 -12.66
C LEU A 361 -30.00 -1.16 -12.96
N TYR A 362 -30.35 -0.17 -12.13
CA TYR A 362 -29.96 1.23 -12.33
C TYR A 362 -28.65 1.56 -11.62
N LEU A 363 -28.56 1.42 -10.29
CA LEU A 363 -27.33 1.73 -9.53
C LEU A 363 -26.20 0.71 -9.75
N ARG A 364 -26.55 -0.58 -9.85
CA ARG A 364 -25.61 -1.70 -9.97
C ARG A 364 -24.56 -1.73 -8.85
N GLN A 365 -23.50 -2.53 -9.01
CA GLN A 365 -22.48 -2.67 -7.98
C GLN A 365 -21.54 -1.46 -7.92
N ASP A 366 -21.12 -0.97 -9.09
CA ASP A 366 -20.20 0.17 -9.21
C ASP A 366 -20.81 1.46 -8.63
N GLY A 367 -22.08 1.76 -8.92
CA GLY A 367 -22.76 2.94 -8.35
C GLY A 367 -22.88 2.88 -6.83
N ILE A 368 -23.23 1.72 -6.27
CA ILE A 368 -23.30 1.53 -4.81
C ILE A 368 -21.91 1.66 -4.17
N PHE A 369 -20.86 1.19 -4.84
CA PHE A 369 -19.50 1.32 -4.37
C PHE A 369 -19.03 2.78 -4.36
N VAL A 370 -19.29 3.54 -5.43
CA VAL A 370 -19.00 4.98 -5.49
C VAL A 370 -19.74 5.72 -4.37
N LEU A 371 -21.03 5.45 -4.16
CA LEU A 371 -21.80 6.05 -3.05
C LEU A 371 -21.21 5.72 -1.68
N LYS A 372 -20.73 4.48 -1.48
CA LYS A 372 -20.06 4.09 -0.23
C LYS A 372 -18.72 4.79 -0.03
N LEU A 373 -18.01 5.07 -1.10
CA LEU A 373 -16.74 5.79 -1.03
C LEU A 373 -16.96 7.29 -0.76
N VAL A 374 -18.00 7.87 -1.36
CA VAL A 374 -18.48 9.22 -1.03
C VAL A 374 -18.91 9.28 0.44
N ALA A 375 -19.66 8.28 0.94
CA ALA A 375 -20.10 8.23 2.35
C ALA A 375 -18.94 8.24 3.35
N LYS A 376 -17.79 7.66 2.97
CA LYS A 376 -16.60 7.59 3.84
C LYS A 376 -15.85 8.90 3.97
N ASN A 377 -15.88 9.71 2.92
CA ASN A 377 -15.17 10.99 2.85
C ASN A 377 -16.08 12.18 3.07
N SER A 378 -17.40 11.95 3.18
CA SER A 378 -18.40 12.97 3.46
C SER A 378 -19.35 12.46 4.55
N THR A 379 -20.60 12.93 4.55
CA THR A 379 -21.62 12.50 5.52
C THR A 379 -22.65 11.61 4.83
N GLU A 380 -23.22 10.67 5.59
CA GLU A 380 -24.30 9.80 5.13
C GLU A 380 -25.53 10.61 4.64
N LEU A 381 -25.72 11.85 5.12
CA LEU A 381 -26.80 12.75 4.68
C LEU A 381 -26.59 13.22 3.22
N VAL A 382 -25.35 13.59 2.85
CA VAL A 382 -25.03 13.99 1.47
C VAL A 382 -25.30 12.84 0.51
N VAL A 383 -25.01 11.60 0.94
CA VAL A 383 -25.30 10.41 0.16
C VAL A 383 -26.80 10.17 0.05
N ALA A 384 -27.58 10.41 1.10
CA ALA A 384 -29.05 10.33 1.06
C ALA A 384 -29.65 11.33 0.05
N ASP A 385 -29.15 12.57 0.01
CA ASP A 385 -29.56 13.59 -0.97
C ASP A 385 -29.30 13.12 -2.42
N ILE A 386 -28.09 12.59 -2.69
CA ILE A 386 -27.71 12.07 -4.00
C ILE A 386 -28.59 10.87 -4.39
N VAL A 387 -28.79 9.91 -3.47
CA VAL A 387 -29.61 8.71 -3.71
C VAL A 387 -31.07 9.10 -4.00
N SER A 388 -31.61 10.07 -3.27
CA SER A 388 -32.97 10.60 -3.49
C SER A 388 -33.12 11.23 -4.88
N ALA A 389 -32.16 12.05 -5.30
CA ALA A 389 -32.21 12.67 -6.63
C ALA A 389 -32.03 11.66 -7.77
N LEU A 390 -31.15 10.67 -7.59
CA LEU A 390 -30.99 9.56 -8.54
C LEU A 390 -32.26 8.69 -8.64
N TRP A 391 -32.97 8.52 -7.52
CA TRP A 391 -34.27 7.85 -7.51
C TRP A 391 -35.32 8.62 -8.32
N ASP A 392 -35.41 9.94 -8.13
CA ASP A 392 -36.33 10.78 -8.89
C ASP A 392 -36.02 10.72 -10.40
N ASN A 393 -34.73 10.75 -10.78
CA ASN A 393 -34.32 10.56 -12.18
C ASN A 393 -34.74 9.19 -12.72
N TYR A 394 -34.62 8.13 -11.92
CA TYR A 394 -35.04 6.78 -12.31
C TYR A 394 -36.55 6.67 -12.51
N VAL A 395 -37.35 7.27 -11.63
CA VAL A 395 -38.82 7.24 -11.71
C VAL A 395 -39.33 8.10 -12.88
N ASN A 396 -38.68 9.24 -13.14
CA ASN A 396 -39.09 10.17 -14.20
C ASN A 396 -38.63 9.76 -15.62
N LYS A 397 -37.72 8.78 -15.77
CA LYS A 397 -37.28 8.29 -17.08
C LYS A 397 -38.42 7.50 -17.77
N PRO A 398 -38.83 7.85 -19.01
CA PRO A 398 -39.94 7.20 -19.69
C PRO A 398 -39.70 5.71 -19.97
N MET A 399 -40.80 4.96 -19.92
CA MET A 399 -40.95 3.50 -19.90
C MET A 399 -40.35 2.75 -21.11
N ASN A 400 -39.03 2.54 -21.16
CA ASN A 400 -38.47 1.38 -21.88
C ASN A 400 -38.00 0.27 -20.93
N ILE A 401 -38.26 0.41 -19.62
CA ILE A 401 -37.96 -0.60 -18.59
C ILE A 401 -39.22 -1.36 -18.15
N ARG A 402 -40.41 -0.75 -18.18
CA ARG A 402 -41.65 -1.43 -17.79
C ARG A 402 -42.00 -2.59 -18.73
N THR A 403 -41.72 -2.45 -20.02
CA THR A 403 -41.97 -3.48 -21.05
C THR A 403 -41.08 -4.71 -20.90
N ASP A 404 -39.81 -4.56 -20.51
CA ASP A 404 -38.93 -5.69 -20.18
C ASP A 404 -39.34 -6.39 -18.87
N LEU A 405 -40.05 -5.69 -17.97
CA LEU A 405 -40.48 -6.22 -16.68
C LEU A 405 -41.75 -7.07 -16.75
N ASP A 406 -42.61 -6.85 -17.74
CA ASP A 406 -43.81 -7.67 -17.94
C ASP A 406 -43.51 -8.95 -18.76
N MET A 407 -42.39 -8.97 -19.50
CA MET A 407 -41.92 -10.15 -20.27
C MET A 407 -41.21 -11.21 -19.40
N ASP A 408 -40.49 -10.81 -18.34
CA ASP A 408 -39.81 -11.77 -17.44
C ASP A 408 -40.80 -12.46 -16.48
N ASP A 409 -41.87 -11.77 -16.04
CA ASP A 409 -42.90 -12.38 -15.19
C ASP A 409 -43.77 -13.39 -15.99
N SER A 410 -43.99 -13.16 -17.29
CA SER A 410 -44.72 -14.11 -18.17
C SER A 410 -43.88 -15.32 -18.61
N ALA A 411 -42.54 -15.21 -18.62
CA ALA A 411 -41.64 -16.34 -18.89
C ALA A 411 -41.40 -17.26 -17.67
N SER A 412 -41.80 -16.84 -16.46
CA SER A 412 -41.66 -17.63 -15.23
C SER A 412 -42.91 -18.46 -14.86
N ILE A 413 -44.00 -18.29 -15.61
CA ILE A 413 -45.28 -18.98 -15.43
C ILE A 413 -45.55 -19.99 -16.58
N ALA A 414 -44.68 -20.04 -17.60
CA ALA A 414 -44.78 -20.97 -18.73
C ALA A 414 -43.85 -22.18 -18.60
#